data_AF-A0A937EZT2-F1
#
_entry.id   AF-A0A937EZT2-F1
#
_cell.length_a   1.000
_cell.length_b   1.000
_cell.length_c   1.000
_cell.angle_alpha   90.00
_cell.angle_beta   90.00
_cell.angle_gamma   90.00
#
_symmetry.space_group_name_H-M   'P 1'
#
loop_
_entity.id
_entity.type
_entity.pdbx_description
1 polymer ?
#
loop_
_entity_poly.entity_id
_entity_poly.type
_entity_poly.pdbx_seq_one_letter_code
_entity_poly.pdbx_strand_id
1 'polypeptide(L)'
;MKFSWKAIGLAPLVIPLVYSGAIVILLPSKDPIFWFFALFCLGSIFSFAVSGLIFLPTLWLISRFMPLTARITAGVGTVLGVVVYLPIIWQSYLASGDNSGPPQESFTSYLQQHFFGIELWAFLVGGLVTATLYWLLVQDSIKLR
;
A
#
# COMPACT_ATOMS: atom_id res chain seq x y z
N MET A 1 15.51 -8.24 -14.41
CA MET A 1 14.11 -7.75 -14.45
C MET A 1 14.06 -6.52 -15.35
N LYS A 2 13.10 -6.42 -16.29
CA LYS A 2 12.89 -5.19 -17.06
C LYS A 2 11.87 -4.34 -16.33
N PHE A 3 12.28 -3.17 -15.84
CA PHE A 3 11.36 -2.20 -15.24
C PHE A 3 10.62 -1.45 -16.35
N SER A 4 9.31 -1.27 -16.18
CA SER A 4 8.47 -0.49 -17.11
C SER A 4 8.05 0.81 -16.44
N TRP A 5 8.43 1.95 -17.03
CA TRP A 5 8.03 3.27 -16.54
C TRP A 5 6.52 3.43 -16.46
N LYS A 6 5.78 2.83 -17.39
CA LYS A 6 4.31 2.78 -17.36
C LYS A 6 3.81 2.01 -16.15
N ALA A 7 4.39 0.86 -15.85
CA ALA A 7 4.01 0.05 -14.69
C ALA A 7 4.32 0.76 -13.37
N ILE A 8 5.49 1.41 -13.28
CA ILE A 8 5.89 2.20 -12.12
C ILE A 8 4.96 3.39 -11.92
N GLY A 9 4.55 4.05 -13.00
CA GLY A 9 3.64 5.21 -12.92
C GLY A 9 2.21 4.85 -12.58
N LEU A 10 1.65 3.78 -13.15
CA LEU A 10 0.22 3.51 -13.06
C LEU A 10 -0.18 2.58 -11.92
N ALA A 11 0.63 1.54 -11.62
CA ALA A 11 0.24 0.56 -10.61
C ALA A 11 0.01 1.18 -9.21
N PRO A 12 0.87 2.10 -8.71
CA PRO A 12 0.70 2.68 -7.39
C PRO A 12 -0.50 3.63 -7.28
N LEU A 13 -1.03 4.14 -8.39
CA LEU A 13 -2.14 5.12 -8.39
C LEU A 13 -3.50 4.49 -8.14
N VAL A 14 -3.68 3.20 -8.43
CA VAL A 14 -4.99 2.56 -8.38
C VAL A 14 -5.54 2.51 -6.95
N ILE A 15 -4.71 2.18 -5.97
CA ILE A 15 -5.15 2.09 -4.57
C ILE A 15 -5.56 3.46 -4.01
N PRO A 16 -4.75 4.52 -4.12
CA PRO A 16 -5.17 5.87 -3.75
C PRO A 16 -6.46 6.31 -4.45
N LEU A 17 -6.63 5.98 -5.73
CA LEU A 17 -7.84 6.33 -6.48
C LEU A 17 -9.10 5.68 -5.88
N VAL A 18 -9.04 4.37 -5.68
CA VAL A 18 -10.17 3.58 -5.14
C VAL A 18 -10.49 3.99 -3.71
N TYR A 19 -9.48 4.11 -2.84
CA TYR A 19 -9.69 4.47 -1.43
C TYR A 19 -10.21 5.90 -1.26
N SER A 20 -9.66 6.86 -2.00
CA SER A 20 -10.12 8.25 -1.91
C SER A 20 -11.56 8.38 -2.40
N GLY A 21 -11.91 7.68 -3.49
CA GLY A 21 -13.29 7.60 -3.96
C GLY A 21 -14.23 6.96 -2.94
N ALA A 22 -13.84 5.83 -2.37
CA ALA A 22 -14.63 5.13 -1.36
C ALA A 22 -14.86 5.98 -0.11
N ILE A 23 -13.82 6.64 0.41
CA ILE A 23 -13.91 7.51 1.58
C ILE A 23 -14.89 8.66 1.34
N VAL A 24 -14.79 9.35 0.20
CA VAL A 24 -15.68 10.48 -0.10
C VAL A 24 -17.14 10.04 -0.28
N ILE A 25 -17.39 8.83 -0.78
CA ILE A 25 -18.74 8.27 -0.89
C ILE A 25 -19.29 7.88 0.49
N LEU A 26 -18.46 7.29 1.35
CA LEU A 26 -18.87 6.75 2.65
C LEU A 26 -18.94 7.81 3.76
N LEU A 27 -18.18 8.90 3.63
CA LEU A 27 -18.09 9.99 4.61
C LEU A 27 -18.51 11.30 3.94
N PRO A 28 -19.82 11.64 3.96
CA PRO A 28 -20.32 12.85 3.35
C PRO A 28 -19.63 14.09 3.91
N SER A 29 -19.14 14.96 3.02
CA SER A 29 -18.53 16.24 3.36
C SER A 29 -19.15 17.35 2.52
N LYS A 30 -19.01 18.60 2.99
CA LYS A 30 -19.49 19.79 2.26
C LYS A 30 -18.79 19.96 0.91
N ASP A 31 -17.52 19.57 0.83
CA ASP A 31 -16.64 19.78 -0.33
C ASP A 31 -16.01 18.44 -0.79
N PRO A 32 -16.81 17.50 -1.33
CA PRO A 32 -16.37 16.12 -1.59
C PRO A 32 -15.27 16.02 -2.66
N ILE A 33 -15.32 16.89 -3.67
CA ILE A 33 -14.32 16.93 -4.74
C ILE A 33 -12.95 17.35 -4.19
N PHE A 34 -12.92 18.34 -3.30
CA PHE A 34 -11.69 18.79 -2.67
C PHE A 34 -11.07 17.67 -1.83
N TRP A 35 -11.86 17.02 -0.99
CA TRP A 35 -11.40 15.89 -0.16
C TRP A 35 -10.93 14.70 -0.99
N PHE A 36 -11.59 14.40 -2.11
CA PHE A 36 -11.16 13.37 -3.03
C PHE A 36 -9.73 13.64 -3.53
N PHE A 37 -9.47 14.84 -4.06
CA PHE A 37 -8.15 15.19 -4.57
C PHE A 37 -7.09 15.29 -3.46
N ALA A 38 -7.45 15.80 -2.28
CA ALA A 38 -6.53 15.88 -1.15
C ALA A 38 -6.07 14.48 -0.70
N LEU A 39 -7.02 13.55 -0.50
CA LEU A 39 -6.72 12.16 -0.13
C LEU A 39 -5.99 11.43 -1.26
N PHE A 40 -6.38 11.64 -2.51
CA PHE A 40 -5.77 11.00 -3.66
C PHE A 40 -4.30 11.42 -3.82
N CYS A 41 -4.00 12.71 -3.69
CA CYS A 41 -2.64 13.23 -3.74
C CYS A 41 -1.78 12.66 -2.61
N LEU A 42 -2.27 12.71 -1.37
CA LEU A 42 -1.52 12.21 -0.20
C LEU A 42 -1.29 10.69 -0.29
N GLY A 43 -2.33 9.93 -0.62
CA GLY A 43 -2.25 8.50 -0.85
C GLY A 43 -1.32 8.13 -2.00
N SER A 44 -1.31 8.92 -3.07
CA SER A 44 -0.43 8.71 -4.23
C SER A 44 1.03 8.94 -3.88
N ILE A 45 1.37 10.01 -3.15
CA ILE A 45 2.73 10.25 -2.65
C ILE A 45 3.21 9.06 -1.81
N PHE A 46 2.38 8.61 -0.87
CA PHE A 46 2.69 7.47 -0.02
C PHE A 46 2.87 6.17 -0.83
N SER A 47 1.94 5.88 -1.74
CA SER A 47 1.97 4.68 -2.59
C SER A 47 3.20 4.66 -3.52
N PHE A 48 3.58 5.80 -4.10
CA PHE A 48 4.81 5.93 -4.88
C PHE A 48 6.06 5.77 -4.04
N ALA A 49 6.10 6.35 -2.83
CA ALA A 49 7.24 6.22 -1.93
C ALA A 49 7.47 4.75 -1.55
N VAL A 50 6.42 4.04 -1.13
CA VAL A 50 6.49 2.61 -0.81
C VAL A 50 6.88 1.79 -2.05
N SER A 51 6.27 2.08 -3.20
CA SER A 51 6.58 1.35 -4.43
C SER A 51 8.04 1.53 -4.86
N GLY A 52 8.54 2.76 -4.83
CA GLY A 52 9.88 3.11 -5.28
C GLY A 52 10.99 2.69 -4.30
N LEU A 53 10.78 2.90 -2.99
CA LEU A 53 11.81 2.70 -1.98
C LEU A 53 11.81 1.28 -1.39
N ILE A 54 10.68 0.57 -1.44
CA ILE A 54 10.54 -0.74 -0.81
C ILE A 54 10.28 -1.80 -1.88
N PHE A 55 9.15 -1.70 -2.58
CA PHE A 55 8.70 -2.77 -3.48
C PHE A 55 9.67 -3.05 -4.65
N LEU A 56 10.10 -2.02 -5.39
CA LEU A 56 11.00 -2.21 -6.53
C LEU A 56 12.38 -2.75 -6.10
N PRO A 57 13.05 -2.23 -5.05
CA PRO A 57 14.28 -2.83 -4.52
C PRO A 57 14.10 -4.28 -4.08
N THR A 58 12.98 -4.62 -3.42
CA THR A 58 12.70 -6.01 -3.01
C THR A 58 12.55 -6.93 -4.22
N LEU A 59 11.81 -6.52 -5.25
CA LEU A 59 11.70 -7.31 -6.48
C LEU A 59 13.05 -7.45 -7.19
N TRP A 60 13.83 -6.37 -7.24
CA TRP A 60 15.19 -6.43 -7.80
C TRP A 60 16.05 -7.45 -7.06
N LEU A 61 16.04 -7.44 -5.73
CA LEU A 61 16.80 -8.37 -4.90
C LEU A 61 16.36 -9.82 -5.13
N ILE A 62 15.05 -10.10 -5.08
CA ILE A 62 14.52 -11.46 -5.31
C ILE A 62 14.86 -11.95 -6.73
N SER A 63 14.81 -11.05 -7.72
CA SER A 63 15.15 -11.39 -9.10
C SER A 63 16.60 -11.83 -9.31
N ARG A 64 17.50 -11.58 -8.35
CA ARG A 64 18.87 -12.09 -8.37
C ARG A 64 18.96 -13.58 -8.05
N PHE A 65 17.99 -14.10 -7.30
CA PHE A 65 18.01 -15.48 -6.82
C PHE A 65 17.03 -16.39 -7.57
N MET A 66 15.93 -15.84 -8.07
CA MET A 66 14.91 -16.64 -8.76
C MET A 66 14.16 -15.84 -9.83
N PRO A 67 13.59 -16.50 -10.85
CA PRO A 67 12.74 -15.83 -11.82
C PRO A 67 11.46 -15.33 -11.12
N LEU A 68 11.17 -14.04 -11.28
CA LEU A 68 9.93 -13.47 -10.80
C LEU A 68 8.77 -13.99 -11.66
N THR A 69 7.75 -14.55 -10.99
CA THR A 69 6.48 -14.94 -11.60
C THR A 69 5.36 -14.07 -11.04
N ALA A 70 4.19 -14.05 -11.69
CA ALA A 70 3.02 -13.33 -11.20
C ALA A 70 2.70 -13.64 -9.73
N ARG A 71 2.78 -14.92 -9.35
CA ARG A 71 2.50 -15.40 -7.99
C ARG A 71 3.51 -14.87 -6.98
N ILE A 72 4.80 -14.90 -7.34
CA ILE A 72 5.87 -14.37 -6.48
C ILE A 72 5.70 -12.86 -6.32
N THR A 73 5.49 -12.13 -7.40
CA THR A 73 5.31 -10.67 -7.34
C THR A 73 4.10 -10.28 -6.50
N ALA A 74 2.95 -10.96 -6.70
CA ALA A 74 1.74 -10.76 -5.90
C ALA A 74 1.96 -11.09 -4.42
N GLY A 75 2.61 -12.21 -4.11
CA GLY A 75 2.96 -12.59 -2.75
C GLY A 75 3.88 -11.58 -2.07
N VAL A 76 4.91 -11.11 -2.78
CA VAL A 76 5.82 -10.06 -2.29
C VAL A 76 5.05 -8.76 -2.01
N GLY A 77 4.18 -8.33 -2.92
CA GLY A 77 3.34 -7.15 -2.69
C GLY A 77 2.47 -7.28 -1.44
N THR A 78 1.85 -8.44 -1.26
CA THR A 78 0.99 -8.74 -0.09
C THR A 78 1.79 -8.69 1.21
N VAL A 79 2.94 -9.36 1.27
CA VAL A 79 3.82 -9.38 2.44
C VAL A 79 4.34 -7.98 2.75
N LEU A 80 4.78 -7.23 1.74
CA LEU A 80 5.23 -5.86 1.93
C LEU A 80 4.12 -4.92 2.39
N GLY A 81 2.87 -5.17 1.99
CA GLY A 81 1.70 -4.49 2.55
C GLY A 81 1.65 -4.63 4.08
N VAL A 82 1.81 -5.84 4.61
CA VAL A 82 1.88 -6.07 6.06
C VAL A 82 3.06 -5.36 6.70
N VAL A 83 4.24 -5.42 6.07
CA VAL A 83 5.45 -4.75 6.59
C VAL A 83 5.24 -3.24 6.68
N VAL A 84 4.58 -2.63 5.69
CA VAL A 84 4.28 -1.19 5.68
C VAL A 84 3.18 -0.83 6.69
N TYR A 85 2.28 -1.76 7.00
CA TYR A 85 1.27 -1.56 8.03
C TYR A 85 1.88 -1.44 9.44
N LEU A 86 2.92 -2.21 9.75
CA LEU A 86 3.55 -2.22 11.08
C LEU A 86 3.95 -0.83 11.63
N PRO A 87 4.66 0.04 10.88
CA PRO A 87 4.97 1.38 11.36
C PRO A 87 3.73 2.27 11.51
N ILE A 88 2.69 2.05 10.70
CA ILE A 88 1.44 2.81 10.79
C ILE A 88 0.69 2.44 12.07
N ILE A 89 0.49 1.15 12.35
CA ILE A 89 -0.17 0.72 13.59
C ILE A 89 0.65 1.07 14.82
N TRP A 90 1.99 1.07 14.73
CA TRP A 90 2.85 1.55 15.79
C TRP A 90 2.64 3.05 16.06
N GLN A 91 2.53 3.86 15.03
CA GLN A 91 2.20 5.29 15.18
C GLN A 91 0.81 5.48 15.81
N SER A 92 -0.19 4.71 15.36
CA SER A 92 -1.54 4.75 15.95
C SER A 92 -1.54 4.38 17.43
N TYR A 93 -0.78 3.35 17.80
CA TYR A 93 -0.56 2.96 19.20
C TYR A 93 0.08 4.09 20.02
N LEU A 94 1.14 4.73 19.51
CA LEU A 94 1.77 5.86 20.22
C LEU A 94 0.82 7.04 20.42
N ALA A 95 -0.18 7.19 19.56
CA ALA A 95 -1.18 8.25 19.63
C ALA A 95 -2.44 7.87 20.43
N SER A 96 -2.55 6.63 20.93
CA SER A 96 -3.81 6.10 21.47
C SER A 96 -4.01 6.27 22.98
N GLY A 97 -3.07 6.86 23.73
CA GLY A 97 -3.27 7.11 25.17
C GLY A 97 -4.11 8.33 25.47
N ASP A 98 -4.60 8.42 26.71
CA ASP A 98 -5.43 9.54 27.19
C ASP A 98 -4.70 10.88 26.98
N ASN A 99 -5.41 11.87 26.41
CA ASN A 99 -4.86 13.15 25.99
C ASN A 99 -3.63 13.04 25.06
N SER A 100 -3.58 12.01 24.21
CA SER A 100 -2.46 11.68 23.32
C SER A 100 -1.16 11.31 24.06
N GLY A 101 -1.28 10.86 25.32
CA GLY A 101 -0.17 10.31 26.10
C GLY A 101 0.22 8.88 25.67
N PRO A 102 1.29 8.30 26.24
CA PRO A 102 1.66 6.93 25.97
C PRO A 102 0.54 5.96 26.46
N PRO A 103 0.18 4.96 25.66
CA PRO A 103 -0.88 4.00 25.99
C PRO A 103 -0.54 3.19 27.26
N GLN A 104 -1.57 2.84 28.03
CA GLN A 104 -1.42 2.05 29.26
C GLN A 104 -1.22 0.55 28.99
N GLU A 105 -1.70 0.07 27.85
CA GLU A 105 -1.51 -1.32 27.42
C GLU A 105 -0.23 -1.51 26.62
N SER A 106 0.22 -2.75 26.47
CA SER A 106 1.38 -3.08 25.65
C SER A 106 1.06 -3.04 24.16
N PHE A 107 2.04 -2.70 23.31
CA PHE A 107 1.86 -2.69 21.86
C PHE A 107 1.40 -4.03 21.30
N THR A 108 1.84 -5.15 21.88
CA THR A 108 1.42 -6.48 21.42
C THR A 108 -0.08 -6.71 21.66
N SER A 109 -0.61 -6.25 22.80
CA SER A 109 -2.04 -6.27 23.08
C SER A 109 -2.83 -5.41 22.08
N TYR A 110 -2.36 -4.18 21.84
CA TYR A 110 -2.97 -3.27 20.85
C TYR A 110 -2.93 -3.87 19.44
N LEU A 111 -1.79 -4.43 19.04
CA LEU A 111 -1.61 -5.08 17.74
C LEU A 111 -2.57 -6.26 17.58
N GLN A 112 -2.72 -7.12 18.59
CA GLN A 112 -3.64 -8.27 18.53
C GLN A 112 -5.10 -7.85 18.38
N GLN A 113 -5.52 -6.78 19.05
CA GLN A 113 -6.88 -6.25 18.93
C GLN A 113 -7.16 -5.72 17.51
N HIS A 114 -6.17 -5.10 16.88
CA HIS A 114 -6.31 -4.47 15.56
C HIS A 114 -5.80 -5.34 14.40
N PHE A 115 -5.26 -6.53 14.69
CA PHE A 115 -4.60 -7.40 13.71
C PHE A 115 -5.54 -7.86 12.59
N PHE A 116 -6.84 -7.87 12.82
CA PHE A 116 -7.84 -8.21 11.79
C PHE A 116 -8.75 -7.03 11.45
N GLY A 117 -8.32 -5.82 11.80
CA GLY A 117 -9.02 -4.58 11.47
C GLY A 117 -9.03 -4.29 9.97
N ILE A 118 -9.96 -3.43 9.56
CA ILE A 118 -10.12 -3.02 8.15
C ILE A 118 -8.84 -2.38 7.58
N GLU A 119 -8.04 -1.75 8.43
CA GLU A 119 -6.76 -1.14 8.03
C GLU A 119 -5.77 -2.18 7.52
N LEU A 120 -5.54 -3.30 8.24
CA LEU A 120 -4.62 -4.34 7.76
C LEU A 120 -5.07 -4.86 6.39
N TRP A 121 -6.38 -5.11 6.23
CA TRP A 121 -6.94 -5.55 4.96
C TRP A 121 -6.67 -4.55 3.85
N ALA A 122 -6.71 -3.24 4.14
CA ALA A 122 -6.39 -2.22 3.17
C ALA A 122 -4.94 -2.30 2.68
N PHE A 123 -3.98 -2.52 3.58
CA PHE A 123 -2.58 -2.68 3.22
C PHE A 123 -2.30 -4.02 2.50
N LEU A 124 -2.93 -5.12 2.95
CA LEU A 124 -2.82 -6.44 2.32
C LEU A 124 -3.33 -6.41 0.88
N VAL A 125 -4.58 -5.99 0.69
CA VAL A 125 -5.23 -5.91 -0.62
C VAL A 125 -4.53 -4.85 -1.48
N GLY A 126 -4.14 -3.73 -0.87
CA GLY A 126 -3.42 -2.66 -1.55
C GLY A 126 -2.09 -3.14 -2.14
N GLY A 127 -1.29 -3.84 -1.34
CA GLY A 127 -0.02 -4.43 -1.77
C GLY A 127 -0.21 -5.51 -2.84
N LEU A 128 -1.20 -6.39 -2.67
CA LEU A 128 -1.55 -7.42 -3.65
C LEU A 128 -1.92 -6.81 -5.01
N VAL A 129 -2.91 -5.93 -5.03
CA VAL A 129 -3.44 -5.30 -6.26
C VAL A 129 -2.35 -4.50 -6.96
N THR A 130 -1.59 -3.68 -6.22
CA THR A 130 -0.49 -2.89 -6.79
C THR A 130 0.55 -3.79 -7.45
N ALA A 131 0.95 -4.88 -6.78
CA ALA A 131 1.95 -5.80 -7.32
C ALA A 131 1.44 -6.61 -8.52
N THR A 132 0.18 -7.06 -8.50
CA THR A 132 -0.44 -7.75 -9.62
C THR A 132 -0.55 -6.83 -10.83
N LEU A 133 -1.02 -5.60 -10.65
CA LEU A 133 -1.10 -4.60 -11.72
C LEU A 133 0.27 -4.26 -12.28
N TYR A 134 1.27 -4.08 -11.41
CA TYR A 134 2.63 -3.85 -11.83
C TYR A 134 3.14 -4.99 -12.73
N TRP A 135 2.92 -6.25 -12.32
CA TRP A 135 3.31 -7.41 -13.12
C TRP A 135 2.63 -7.43 -14.50
N LEU A 136 1.31 -7.21 -14.55
CA LEU A 136 0.55 -7.20 -15.80
C LEU A 136 1.04 -6.09 -16.75
N LEU A 137 1.23 -4.88 -16.24
CA LEU A 137 1.70 -3.73 -17.01
C LEU A 137 3.14 -3.92 -17.53
N VAL A 138 3.98 -4.64 -16.79
CA VAL A 138 5.32 -5.03 -17.27
C VAL A 138 5.20 -6.02 -18.43
N GLN A 139 4.35 -7.05 -18.31
CA GLN A 139 4.16 -8.04 -19.37
C GLN A 139 3.64 -7.41 -20.67
N ASP A 140 2.68 -6.49 -20.59
CA ASP A 140 2.18 -5.77 -21.76
C ASP A 140 3.27 -4.95 -22.44
N SER A 141 4.15 -4.31 -21.65
CA SER A 141 5.27 -3.54 -22.21
C SER A 141 6.33 -4.39 -22.92
N ILE A 142 6.43 -5.67 -22.57
CA ILE A 142 7.34 -6.62 -23.21
C ILE A 142 6.74 -7.12 -24.53
N LYS A 143 5.41 -7.35 -24.60
CA LYS A 143 4.74 -7.82 -25.83
C LYS A 143 4.72 -6.78 -26.96
N LEU A 144 4.85 -5.49 -26.62
CA LEU A 144 4.81 -4.37 -27.57
C LEU A 144 6.20 -4.00 -28.15
N ARG A 145 7.27 -4.72 -27.77
CA ARG A 145 8.63 -4.55 -28.29
C ARG A 145 9.11 -5.81 -28.99
#